data_AF-A0A2V3HFB5-F1
#
_entry.id   AF-A0A2V3HFB5-F1
#
_cell.length_a   1.000
_cell.length_b   1.000
_cell.length_c   1.000
_cell.angle_alpha   90.00
_cell.angle_beta   90.00
_cell.angle_gamma   90.00
#
_symmetry.space_group_name_H-M   'P 1'
#
loop_
_entity.id
_entity.type
_entity.pdbx_description
1 polymer ?
#
loop_
_entity_poly.entity_id
_entity_poly.type
_entity_poly.pdbx_seq_one_letter_code
_entity_poly.pdbx_strand_id
1 'polypeptide(L)'
;MQSAADSGNLLFTDEYKRALEKASYEIVGNHSAIEICGWTKKGMRTGSEGCYKQKFYGIRSHQCTQMTPAAVACDQKCVYCWRAN
;
A
#
# COMPACT_ATOMS: atom_id res chain seq x y z
N MET A 1 -29.17 -6.36 -2.98
CA MET A 1 -29.24 -5.12 -2.19
C MET A 1 -28.12 -4.20 -2.66
N GLN A 2 -28.29 -3.52 -3.79
CA GLN A 2 -27.54 -2.30 -4.09
C GLN A 2 -28.43 -1.15 -3.65
N SER A 3 -27.98 -0.34 -2.70
CA SER A 3 -28.68 0.90 -2.34
C SER A 3 -27.68 2.04 -2.15
N ALA A 4 -27.78 3.00 -3.06
CA ALA A 4 -27.65 4.44 -2.85
C ALA A 4 -26.42 4.95 -2.09
N ALA A 5 -25.32 5.16 -2.83
CA ALA A 5 -24.46 6.35 -2.74
C ALA A 5 -23.35 6.25 -3.80
N ASP A 6 -23.66 6.67 -5.03
CA ASP A 6 -22.63 7.20 -5.95
C ASP A 6 -22.26 8.62 -5.47
N SER A 7 -21.72 8.70 -4.26
CA SER A 7 -21.18 9.92 -3.68
C SER A 7 -19.68 9.86 -3.95
N GLY A 8 -19.22 10.68 -4.90
CA GLY A 8 -17.85 10.69 -5.39
C GLY A 8 -16.82 10.46 -4.28
N ASN A 9 -15.82 9.63 -4.57
CA ASN A 9 -14.75 9.26 -3.65
C ASN A 9 -14.01 10.54 -3.19
N LEU A 10 -14.37 11.08 -2.01
CA LEU A 10 -13.89 12.37 -1.52
C LEU A 10 -12.39 12.39 -1.20
N LEU A 11 -11.79 11.21 -0.97
CA LEU A 11 -10.38 11.09 -0.56
C LEU A 11 -9.45 10.72 -1.72
N PHE A 12 -9.94 10.02 -2.74
CA PHE A 12 -9.16 9.66 -3.90
C PHE A 12 -9.74 10.27 -5.18
N THR A 13 -9.04 11.24 -5.75
CA THR A 13 -9.31 11.67 -7.14
C THR A 13 -8.92 10.55 -8.10
N ASP A 14 -9.56 10.48 -9.26
CA ASP A 14 -9.27 9.40 -10.23
C ASP A 14 -7.84 9.46 -10.78
N GLU A 15 -7.25 10.66 -10.85
CA GLU A 15 -5.83 10.83 -11.15
C GLU A 15 -4.95 10.17 -10.08
N TYR A 16 -5.27 10.40 -8.80
CA TYR A 16 -4.51 9.84 -7.70
C TYR A 16 -4.64 8.30 -7.62
N LYS A 17 -5.83 7.77 -7.90
CA LYS A 17 -6.03 6.31 -8.01
C LYS A 17 -5.11 5.72 -9.06
N ARG A 18 -5.08 6.30 -10.26
CA ARG A 18 -4.18 5.87 -11.34
C ARG A 18 -2.71 5.96 -10.96
N ALA A 19 -2.32 7.00 -10.22
CA ALA A 19 -0.94 7.15 -9.74
C ALA A 19 -0.56 6.05 -8.73
N LEU A 20 -1.46 5.71 -7.80
CA LEU A 20 -1.28 4.62 -6.84
C LEU A 20 -1.24 3.24 -7.52
N GLU A 21 -2.17 2.97 -8.44
CA GLU A 21 -2.22 1.73 -9.23
C GLU A 21 -0.94 1.53 -10.04
N LYS A 22 -0.43 2.60 -10.68
CA LYS A 22 0.86 2.58 -11.39
C LYS A 22 2.02 2.27 -10.45
N ALA A 23 1.96 2.72 -9.20
CA ALA A 23 2.91 2.39 -8.16
C ALA A 23 2.67 1.00 -7.51
N SER A 24 1.77 0.18 -8.06
CA SER A 24 1.43 -1.18 -7.59
C SER A 24 0.70 -1.23 -6.23
N TYR A 25 0.04 -0.14 -5.84
CA TYR A 25 -0.89 -0.14 -4.72
C TYR A 25 -2.27 -0.61 -5.16
N GLU A 26 -2.92 -1.41 -4.32
CA GLU A 26 -4.34 -1.71 -4.43
C GLU A 26 -5.10 -0.88 -3.39
N ILE A 27 -6.14 -0.17 -3.82
CA ILE A 27 -6.99 0.64 -2.94
C ILE A 27 -8.08 -0.24 -2.34
N VAL A 28 -8.24 -0.19 -1.03
CA VAL A 28 -9.28 -0.94 -0.31
C VAL A 28 -10.30 0.03 0.26
N GLY A 29 -11.53 -0.04 -0.27
CA GLY A 29 -12.59 0.90 0.07
C GLY A 29 -12.26 2.33 -0.37
N ASN A 30 -12.48 3.30 0.53
CA ASN A 30 -12.35 4.73 0.21
C ASN A 30 -11.18 5.43 0.92
N HIS A 31 -10.35 4.73 1.69
CA HIS A 31 -9.26 5.37 2.46
C HIS A 31 -8.01 4.51 2.68
N SER A 32 -8.10 3.20 2.45
CA SER A 32 -7.00 2.26 2.74
C SER A 32 -6.28 1.86 1.46
N ALA A 33 -5.02 1.43 1.60
CA ALA A 33 -4.26 0.83 0.51
C ALA A 33 -3.35 -0.30 1.02
N ILE A 34 -3.04 -1.24 0.13
CA ILE A 34 -2.11 -2.36 0.34
C ILE A 34 -1.11 -2.42 -0.81
N GLU A 35 0.11 -2.85 -0.53
CA GLU A 35 1.14 -3.14 -1.53
C GLU A 35 1.83 -4.47 -1.19
N ILE A 36 2.22 -5.24 -2.20
CA ILE A 36 3.12 -6.37 -1.97
C ILE A 36 4.53 -5.82 -1.73
N CYS A 37 5.03 -5.97 -0.50
CA CYS A 37 6.40 -5.62 -0.15
C CYS A 37 7.41 -6.18 -1.17
N GLY A 38 8.36 -5.35 -1.61
CA GLY A 38 9.39 -5.76 -2.57
C GLY A 38 10.20 -6.99 -2.14
N TRP A 39 10.47 -7.15 -0.83
CA TRP A 39 11.15 -8.33 -0.30
C TRP A 39 10.29 -9.60 -0.36
N THR A 40 8.99 -9.47 -0.11
CA THR A 40 8.02 -10.55 -0.30
C THR A 40 7.96 -10.95 -1.76
N LYS A 41 7.81 -9.98 -2.67
CA LYS A 41 7.80 -10.21 -4.12
C LYS A 41 9.06 -10.90 -4.61
N LYS A 42 10.24 -10.49 -4.12
CA LYS A 42 11.53 -11.13 -4.44
C LYS A 42 11.61 -12.55 -3.89
N GLY A 43 11.29 -12.74 -2.61
CA GLY A 43 11.30 -14.06 -1.97
C GLY A 43 10.42 -15.07 -2.68
N MET A 44 9.21 -14.67 -3.10
CA MET A 44 8.30 -15.53 -3.87
C MET A 44 8.81 -15.87 -5.27
N ARG A 45 9.60 -15.00 -5.90
CA ARG A 45 10.11 -15.20 -7.27
C ARG A 45 11.41 -16.01 -7.33
N THR A 46 12.32 -15.77 -6.39
CA THR A 46 13.68 -16.32 -6.46
C THR A 46 14.01 -17.28 -5.33
N GLY A 47 13.08 -17.51 -4.39
CA GLY A 47 13.33 -18.28 -3.18
C GLY A 47 14.32 -17.61 -2.21
N SER A 48 14.56 -16.30 -2.34
CA SER A 48 15.51 -15.61 -1.47
C SER A 48 15.03 -15.53 -0.03
N GLU A 49 15.99 -15.40 0.90
CA GLU A 49 15.68 -15.08 2.30
C GLU A 49 14.87 -13.77 2.42
N GLY A 50 14.17 -13.61 3.55
CA GLY A 50 13.33 -12.45 3.82
C GLY A 50 14.11 -11.15 4.02
N CYS A 51 13.39 -10.08 4.33
CA CYS A 51 13.99 -8.77 4.59
C CYS A 51 14.80 -8.74 5.88
N TYR A 52 15.40 -7.58 6.18
CA TYR A 52 16.15 -7.38 7.42
C TYR A 52 15.35 -7.75 8.69
N LYS A 53 14.02 -7.63 8.68
CA LYS A 53 13.15 -8.00 9.81
C LYS A 53 13.16 -9.50 10.08
N GLN A 54 13.38 -10.34 9.06
CA GLN A 54 13.55 -11.77 9.26
C GLN A 54 14.86 -12.06 10.00
N LYS A 55 15.95 -11.40 9.60
CA LYS A 55 17.26 -11.55 10.24
C LYS A 55 17.28 -11.04 11.68
N PHE A 56 16.67 -9.89 11.94
CA PHE A 56 16.73 -9.24 13.25
C PHE A 56 15.66 -9.74 14.22
N TYR A 57 14.48 -10.09 13.71
CA TYR A 57 13.30 -10.35 14.54
C TYR A 57 12.61 -11.67 14.23
N GLY A 58 13.12 -12.49 13.31
CA GLY A 58 12.49 -13.74 12.90
C GLY A 58 11.18 -13.58 12.11
N ILE A 59 10.81 -12.34 11.74
CA ILE A 59 9.55 -12.07 11.02
C ILE A 59 9.66 -12.50 9.56
N ARG A 60 8.84 -13.47 9.16
CA ARG A 60 8.80 -14.00 7.79
C ARG A 60 8.14 -13.01 6.85
N SER A 61 8.91 -12.39 5.94
CA SER A 61 8.40 -11.35 5.03
C SER A 61 7.24 -11.82 4.15
N HIS A 62 7.27 -13.08 3.70
CA HIS A 62 6.19 -13.66 2.89
C HIS A 62 4.85 -13.84 3.65
N GLN A 63 4.83 -13.59 4.95
CA GLN A 63 3.62 -13.58 5.79
C GLN A 63 3.28 -12.19 6.31
N CYS A 64 4.02 -11.16 5.90
CA CYS A 64 3.75 -9.78 6.27
C CYS A 64 2.73 -9.15 5.32
N THR A 65 1.82 -8.37 5.89
CA THR A 65 0.95 -7.46 5.14
C THR A 65 1.48 -6.05 5.24
N GLN A 66 1.82 -5.42 4.10
CA GLN A 66 2.19 -4.00 4.04
C GLN A 66 0.96 -3.20 3.59
N MET A 67 0.32 -2.52 4.53
CA MET A 67 -0.92 -1.75 4.29
C MET A 67 -0.98 -0.49 5.14
N THR A 68 -1.91 0.40 4.80
CA THR A 68 -2.27 1.56 5.61
C THR A 68 -3.77 1.83 5.53
N PRO A 69 -4.44 2.19 6.64
CA PRO A 69 -5.82 2.66 6.61
C PRO A 69 -5.95 4.15 6.26
N ALA A 70 -4.84 4.86 6.04
CA ALA A 70 -4.81 6.31 5.79
C ALA A 70 -3.89 6.62 4.59
N ALA A 71 -4.22 6.10 3.40
CA ALA A 71 -3.32 6.13 2.25
C ALA A 71 -2.96 7.55 1.76
N VAL A 72 -3.86 8.53 1.99
CA VAL A 72 -3.71 9.91 1.51
C VAL A 72 -3.63 10.96 2.62
N ALA A 73 -3.75 10.54 3.88
CA ALA A 73 -3.84 11.45 5.02
C ALA A 73 -2.60 11.35 5.91
N CYS A 74 -1.87 12.46 6.04
CA CYS A 74 -0.75 12.61 6.97
C CYS A 74 -0.53 14.10 7.27
N ASP A 75 -0.50 14.47 8.55
CA ASP A 75 -0.32 15.86 9.01
C ASP A 75 1.07 16.44 8.72
N GLN A 76 2.02 15.58 8.37
CA GLN A 76 3.40 15.96 8.07
C GLN A 76 3.60 16.14 6.55
N LYS A 77 4.60 16.94 6.16
CA LYS A 77 5.02 17.13 4.77
C LYS A 77 6.53 16.94 4.61
N CYS A 78 7.01 15.75 4.96
CA CYS A 78 8.44 15.44 4.96
C CYS A 78 9.02 15.41 3.54
N VAL A 79 10.23 15.94 3.37
CA VAL A 79 10.94 16.00 2.07
C VAL A 79 11.27 14.63 1.46
N TYR A 80 11.30 13.59 2.28
CA TYR A 80 11.62 12.21 1.88
C TYR A 80 10.38 11.32 1.77
N CYS A 81 9.17 11.84 2.02
CA CYS A 81 7.96 11.04 1.89
C CYS A 81 7.63 10.83 0.41
N TRP A 82 7.72 9.59 -0.03
CA TRP A 82 7.27 9.16 -1.34
C TRP A 82 5.75 9.09 -1.27
N ARG A 83 5.08 10.04 -1.90
CA ARG A 83 3.63 10.09 -2.03
C ARG A 83 3.28 10.21 -3.50
N ALA A 84 2.11 9.75 -3.92
CA ALA A 84 1.69 9.80 -5.32
C ALA A 84 1.11 11.17 -5.74
N ASN A 85 1.32 12.22 -4.92
CA ASN A 85 0.81 13.58 -5.07
C ASN A 85 1.82 14.52 -5.71
#